data_AF-A0A520I6M2-F1
#
_entry.id   AF-A0A520I6M2-F1
#
_cell.length_a   1.000
_cell.length_b   1.000
_cell.length_c   1.000
_cell.angle_alpha   90.00
_cell.angle_beta   90.00
_cell.angle_gamma   90.00
#
_symmetry.space_group_name_H-M   'P 1'
#
loop_
_entity.id
_entity.type
_entity.pdbx_description
1 polymer ?
#
loop_
_entity_poly.entity_id
_entity_poly.type
_entity_poly.pdbx_seq_one_letter_code
_entity_poly.pdbx_strand_id
1 'polypeptide(L)'
;MKLHTLIGEPWADYGLVDSGHGKKLERYGRFRFIRPEPQAMWAPASTDWQAQGEFVPGSDEDGGGRWEFSEPVPREGWTLKWNEVSYTAQTTPFRHLGFFPDMAPVWSWMRERVAGLDSPECMNLFGYTGVGTLAMATKGVRMVHV
;
A
#
# COMPACT_ATOMS: atom_id res chain seq x y z
N MET A 1 -17.68 9.98 -22.95
CA MET A 1 -17.16 9.09 -21.89
C MET A 1 -16.95 9.92 -20.64
N LYS A 2 -17.51 9.52 -19.49
CA LYS A 2 -17.28 10.21 -18.21
C LYS A 2 -16.22 9.44 -17.44
N LEU A 3 -15.09 10.08 -17.15
CA LEU A 3 -14.04 9.51 -16.33
C LEU A 3 -14.30 9.86 -14.86
N HIS A 4 -14.06 8.89 -13.97
CA HIS A 4 -14.15 9.07 -12.53
C HIS A 4 -12.75 8.90 -11.93
N THR A 5 -12.27 9.93 -11.25
CA THR A 5 -11.01 9.86 -10.51
C THR A 5 -11.29 9.37 -9.09
N LEU A 6 -10.65 8.28 -8.70
CA LEU A 6 -10.66 7.77 -7.33
C LEU A 6 -9.37 8.23 -6.65
N ILE A 7 -9.49 8.89 -5.50
CA ILE A 7 -8.37 9.47 -4.77
C ILE A 7 -8.14 8.67 -3.49
N GLY A 8 -6.89 8.25 -3.26
CA GLY A 8 -6.49 7.57 -2.03
C GLY A 8 -6.16 8.59 -0.95
N GLU A 9 -7.04 8.71 0.04
CA GLU A 9 -6.82 9.55 1.22
C GLU A 9 -5.95 8.82 2.27
N PRO A 10 -5.15 9.55 3.07
CA PRO A 10 -4.41 8.94 4.18
C PRO A 10 -5.37 8.44 5.27
N TRP A 11 -4.89 7.49 6.09
CA TRP A 11 -5.57 7.02 7.29
C TRP A 11 -4.57 6.80 8.43
N ALA A 12 -5.02 6.32 9.60
CA ALA A 12 -4.16 6.17 10.77
C ALA A 12 -2.84 5.43 10.47
N ASP A 13 -2.93 4.34 9.70
CA ASP A 13 -1.82 3.42 9.47
C ASP A 13 -1.11 3.62 8.12
N TYR A 14 -1.56 4.57 7.29
CA TYR A 14 -0.86 4.91 6.05
C TYR A 14 -0.96 6.39 5.71
N GLY A 15 0.10 6.95 5.13
CA GLY A 15 0.01 8.23 4.44
C GLY A 15 1.22 8.49 3.56
N LEU A 16 0.99 9.13 2.42
CA LEU A 16 2.05 9.78 1.65
C LEU A 16 2.43 11.07 2.40
N VAL A 17 3.67 11.14 2.91
CA VAL A 17 4.16 12.25 3.74
C VAL A 17 4.72 13.36 2.85
N ASP A 18 5.57 12.99 1.90
CA ASP A 18 6.17 13.91 0.93
C ASP A 18 6.58 13.13 -0.34
N SER A 19 6.86 13.85 -1.44
CA SER A 19 7.37 13.26 -2.67
C SER A 19 8.11 14.28 -3.50
N GLY A 20 9.05 13.81 -4.33
CA GLY A 20 9.81 14.64 -5.22
C GLY A 20 11.14 13.98 -5.60
N HIS A 21 11.82 14.56 -6.59
CA HIS A 21 13.09 14.08 -7.13
C HIS A 21 13.09 12.57 -7.44
N GLY A 22 11.98 12.07 -7.96
CA GLY A 22 11.84 10.65 -8.34
C GLY A 22 11.64 9.70 -7.16
N LYS A 23 11.27 10.21 -5.98
CA LYS A 23 11.05 9.42 -4.76
C LYS A 23 9.77 9.83 -4.04
N LYS A 24 9.32 8.98 -3.12
CA LYS A 24 8.24 9.25 -2.16
C LYS A 24 8.61 8.81 -0.76
N LEU A 25 8.19 9.59 0.22
CA LEU A 25 8.27 9.30 1.65
C LEU A 25 6.89 8.90 2.14
N GLU A 26 6.73 7.67 2.60
CA GLU A 26 5.45 7.10 3.02
C GLU A 26 5.52 6.63 4.47
N ARG A 27 4.42 6.82 5.22
CA ARG A 27 4.22 6.24 6.55
C ARG A 27 3.44 4.93 6.42
N TYR A 28 3.90 3.89 7.10
CA TYR A 28 3.24 2.61 7.30
C TYR A 28 3.21 2.29 8.80
N GLY A 29 2.12 2.68 9.47
CA GLY A 29 1.99 2.65 10.92
C GLY A 29 2.96 3.64 11.56
N ARG A 30 3.82 3.16 12.47
CA ARG A 30 4.86 4.00 13.10
C ARG A 30 6.11 4.19 12.23
N PHE A 31 6.26 3.40 11.18
CA PHE A 31 7.46 3.38 10.34
C PHE A 31 7.30 4.29 9.12
N ARG A 32 8.41 4.83 8.65
CA ARG A 32 8.50 5.63 7.42
C ARG A 32 9.51 5.01 6.48
N PHE A 33 9.18 5.02 5.20
CA PHE A 33 10.02 4.45 4.15
C PHE A 33 10.14 5.39 2.96
N ILE A 34 11.34 5.44 2.39
CA ILE A 34 11.60 6.11 1.12
C ILE A 34 11.58 5.06 0.02
N ARG A 35 10.82 5.33 -1.05
CA ARG A 35 10.75 4.45 -2.21
C ARG A 35 10.86 5.22 -3.52
N PRO A 36 11.36 4.58 -4.59
CA PRO A 36 11.36 5.18 -5.93
C PRO A 36 9.94 5.46 -6.42
N GLU A 37 9.76 6.65 -6.97
CA GLU A 37 8.55 7.13 -7.65
C GLU A 37 8.97 8.03 -8.83
N PRO A 38 9.36 7.46 -9.98
CA PRO A 38 9.93 8.23 -11.10
C PRO A 38 9.04 9.36 -11.61
N GLN A 39 7.72 9.26 -11.41
CA GLN A 39 6.77 10.29 -11.83
C GLN A 39 6.71 11.49 -10.89
N ALA A 40 7.25 11.39 -9.67
CA ALA A 40 7.37 12.50 -8.73
C ALA A 40 8.56 13.42 -9.10
N MET A 41 8.49 14.05 -10.28
CA MET A 41 9.58 14.85 -10.86
C MET A 41 9.76 16.22 -10.20
N TRP A 42 8.80 16.66 -9.37
CA TRP A 42 8.83 17.93 -8.67
C TRP A 42 9.85 17.93 -7.52
N ALA A 43 10.08 19.09 -6.91
CA ALA A 43 10.87 19.19 -5.69
C ALA A 43 10.02 18.77 -4.47
N PRO A 44 10.59 18.05 -3.50
CA PRO A 44 9.96 17.78 -2.21
C PRO A 44 9.51 19.06 -1.52
N ALA A 45 8.42 18.99 -0.76
CA ALA A 45 7.94 20.13 0.03
C ALA A 45 8.85 20.42 1.24
N SER A 46 9.61 19.42 1.70
CA SER A 46 10.54 19.52 2.82
C SER A 46 11.86 18.82 2.50
N THR A 47 12.95 19.31 3.09
CA THR A 47 14.24 18.59 3.11
C THR A 47 14.33 17.56 4.24
N ASP A 48 13.38 17.59 5.18
CA ASP A 48 13.35 16.68 6.33
C ASP A 48 12.71 15.33 5.95
N TRP A 49 13.53 14.41 5.46
CA TRP A 49 13.13 13.06 5.02
C TRP A 49 13.66 11.97 5.95
N GLN A 50 13.33 12.04 7.25
CA GLN A 50 13.65 10.96 8.19
C GLN A 50 12.80 9.71 7.92
N ALA A 51 13.46 8.58 7.67
CA ALA A 51 12.85 7.29 7.40
C ALA A 51 13.63 6.15 8.07
N GLN A 52 12.94 5.06 8.41
CA GLN A 52 13.59 3.86 8.94
C GLN A 52 14.33 3.06 7.85
N GLY A 53 13.90 3.19 6.59
CA GLY A 53 14.66 2.62 5.48
C GLY A 53 14.28 3.20 4.13
N GLU A 54 15.20 3.01 3.18
CA GLU A 54 15.04 3.37 1.78
C GLU A 54 15.19 2.12 0.91
N PHE A 55 14.33 1.96 -0.09
CA PHE A 55 14.55 0.97 -1.13
C PHE A 55 15.42 1.56 -2.24
N VAL A 56 16.63 1.02 -2.40
CA VAL A 56 17.58 1.39 -3.45
C VAL A 56 17.43 0.41 -4.62
N PRO A 57 16.99 0.87 -5.80
CA PRO A 57 16.94 0.03 -7.01
C PRO A 57 18.32 -0.51 -7.37
N GLY A 58 18.37 -1.77 -7.79
CA GLY A 58 19.56 -2.43 -8.31
C GLY A 58 19.28 -2.99 -9.70
N SER A 59 20.32 -3.54 -10.35
CA SER A 59 20.12 -4.28 -11.59
C SER A 59 19.30 -5.56 -11.33
N ASP A 60 18.78 -6.17 -12.39
CA ASP A 60 18.12 -7.48 -12.27
C ASP A 60 19.08 -8.56 -11.75
N GLU A 61 20.37 -8.45 -12.09
CA GLU A 61 21.44 -9.32 -11.57
C GLU A 61 21.64 -9.13 -10.06
N ASP A 62 21.36 -7.95 -9.52
CA ASP A 62 21.38 -7.63 -8.08
C ASP A 62 20.06 -7.97 -7.36
N GLY A 63 19.12 -8.66 -8.04
CA GLY A 63 17.82 -9.02 -7.48
C GLY A 63 16.79 -7.89 -7.50
N GLY A 64 17.00 -6.85 -8.31
CA GLY A 64 16.05 -5.74 -8.51
C GLY A 64 16.10 -4.65 -7.43
N GLY A 65 17.05 -4.74 -6.49
CA GLY A 65 17.32 -3.72 -5.46
C GLY A 65 17.40 -4.27 -4.04
N ARG A 66 17.56 -3.37 -3.07
CA ARG A 66 17.68 -3.72 -1.65
C ARG A 66 17.12 -2.65 -0.73
N TRP A 67 16.77 -3.04 0.48
CA TRP A 67 16.49 -2.11 1.56
C TRP A 67 17.76 -1.71 2.29
N GLU A 68 17.94 -0.40 2.47
CA GLU A 68 18.96 0.19 3.33
C GLU A 68 18.26 0.79 4.55
N PHE A 69 18.64 0.33 5.75
CA PHE A 69 17.96 0.69 7.00
C PHE A 69 18.79 1.69 7.80
N SER A 70 18.17 2.79 8.21
CA SER A 70 18.76 3.77 9.13
C SER A 70 18.49 3.41 10.59
N GLU A 71 17.41 2.65 10.86
CA GLU A 71 17.02 2.16 12.18
C GLU A 71 16.46 0.73 12.09
N PRO A 72 16.42 -0.03 13.20
CA PRO A 72 15.85 -1.38 13.21
C PRO A 72 14.37 -1.42 12.79
N VAL A 73 14.06 -2.31 11.85
CA VAL A 73 12.69 -2.65 11.42
C VAL A 73 12.44 -4.15 11.68
N PRO A 74 11.28 -4.54 12.26
CA PRO A 74 10.95 -5.94 12.50
C PRO A 74 11.00 -6.77 11.22
N ARG A 75 11.76 -7.87 11.24
CA ARG A 75 11.94 -8.74 10.06
C ARG A 75 10.69 -9.53 9.74
N GLU A 76 9.91 -9.86 10.75
CA GLU A 76 8.63 -10.56 10.67
C GLU A 76 7.46 -9.66 10.23
N GLY A 77 7.72 -8.36 10.06
CA GLY A 77 6.71 -7.37 9.72
C GLY A 77 6.00 -6.76 10.93
N TRP A 78 5.04 -5.89 10.67
CA TRP A 78 4.23 -5.22 11.68
C TRP A 78 2.77 -5.13 11.23
N THR A 79 1.86 -5.11 12.20
CA THR A 79 0.43 -5.02 11.93
C THR A 79 0.04 -3.61 11.52
N LEU A 80 -0.73 -3.52 10.43
CA LEU A 80 -1.46 -2.34 10.01
C LEU A 80 -2.96 -2.66 9.93
N LYS A 81 -3.76 -1.60 9.87
CA LYS A 81 -5.20 -1.66 9.74
C LYS A 81 -5.71 -0.75 8.63
N TRP A 82 -6.75 -1.22 7.97
CA TRP A 82 -7.61 -0.43 7.09
C TRP A 82 -9.06 -0.81 7.40
N ASN A 83 -9.79 0.13 8.00
CA ASN A 83 -11.12 -0.14 8.57
C ASN A 83 -11.11 -1.37 9.49
N GLU A 84 -11.89 -2.40 9.16
CA GLU A 84 -12.02 -3.64 9.93
C GLU A 84 -10.89 -4.65 9.65
N VAL A 85 -10.11 -4.45 8.59
CA VAL A 85 -9.09 -5.39 8.14
C VAL A 85 -7.79 -5.11 8.87
N SER A 86 -7.24 -6.13 9.54
CA SER A 86 -5.87 -6.13 10.05
C SER A 86 -4.98 -6.98 9.14
N TYR A 87 -3.79 -6.49 8.81
CA TYR A 87 -2.86 -7.15 7.89
C TYR A 87 -1.41 -6.84 8.26
N THR A 88 -0.47 -7.64 7.76
CA THR A 88 0.95 -7.46 8.01
C THR A 88 1.60 -6.69 6.87
N ALA A 89 2.29 -5.60 7.20
CA ALA A 89 3.26 -4.96 6.32
C ALA A 89 4.67 -5.44 6.67
N GLN A 90 5.53 -5.53 5.66
CA GLN A 90 6.90 -6.00 5.82
C GLN A 90 7.77 -5.50 4.66
N THR A 91 9.02 -5.18 4.95
CA THR A 91 10.05 -4.93 3.92
C THR A 91 10.40 -6.25 3.25
N THR A 92 9.86 -6.45 2.04
CA THR A 92 10.14 -7.66 1.25
C THR A 92 11.50 -7.55 0.54
N PRO A 93 11.98 -8.61 -0.13
CA PRO A 93 13.15 -8.50 -1.03
C PRO A 93 12.98 -7.46 -2.16
N PHE A 94 11.73 -7.08 -2.47
CA PHE A 94 11.40 -6.06 -3.46
C PHE A 94 10.91 -4.76 -2.80
N ARG A 95 10.63 -3.75 -3.64
CA ARG A 95 10.17 -2.41 -3.21
C ARG A 95 8.80 -2.34 -2.53
N HIS A 96 8.00 -3.40 -2.54
CA HIS A 96 6.65 -3.37 -1.96
C HIS A 96 6.66 -3.75 -0.47
N LEU A 97 5.70 -3.22 0.28
CA LEU A 97 5.57 -3.40 1.72
C LEU A 97 4.43 -4.36 2.13
N GLY A 98 4.03 -5.27 1.23
CA GLY A 98 2.96 -6.24 1.48
C GLY A 98 1.53 -5.71 1.27
N PHE A 99 1.39 -4.46 0.82
CA PHE A 99 0.09 -3.80 0.63
C PHE A 99 0.21 -2.62 -0.35
N PHE A 100 -0.87 -2.37 -1.11
CA PHE A 100 -0.98 -1.30 -2.12
C PHE A 100 -2.04 -0.27 -1.68
N PRO A 101 -1.64 0.84 -1.05
CA PRO A 101 -2.56 1.84 -0.48
C PRO A 101 -3.45 2.55 -1.48
N ASP A 102 -3.00 2.67 -2.72
CA ASP A 102 -3.73 3.23 -3.85
C ASP A 102 -4.97 2.43 -4.26
N MET A 103 -5.07 1.16 -3.82
CA MET A 103 -6.28 0.35 -4.00
C MET A 103 -7.37 0.61 -2.95
N ALA A 104 -7.06 1.32 -1.85
CA ALA A 104 -8.05 1.66 -0.82
C ALA A 104 -9.33 2.32 -1.36
N PRO A 105 -9.29 3.35 -2.23
CA PRO A 105 -10.50 3.94 -2.78
C PRO A 105 -11.26 3.00 -3.71
N VAL A 106 -10.58 2.06 -4.37
CA VAL A 106 -11.23 1.01 -5.19
C VAL A 106 -12.03 0.08 -4.30
N TRP A 107 -11.48 -0.37 -3.16
CA TRP A 107 -12.22 -1.21 -2.22
C TRP A 107 -13.40 -0.48 -1.58
N SER A 108 -13.24 0.79 -1.21
CA SER A 108 -14.36 1.62 -0.76
C SER A 108 -15.47 1.67 -1.81
N TRP A 109 -15.12 1.97 -3.07
CA TRP A 109 -16.07 1.97 -4.17
C TRP A 109 -16.75 0.61 -4.35
N MET A 110 -16.00 -0.50 -4.34
CA MET A 110 -16.56 -1.85 -4.47
C MET A 110 -17.53 -2.19 -3.33
N ARG A 111 -17.19 -1.84 -2.08
CA ARG A 111 -18.05 -2.03 -0.90
C ARG A 111 -19.39 -1.33 -1.06
N GLU A 112 -19.42 -0.13 -1.63
CA GLU A 112 -20.67 0.58 -1.92
C GLU A 112 -21.51 -0.09 -3.03
N ARG A 113 -20.89 -0.81 -3.97
CA ARG A 113 -21.61 -1.49 -5.06
C ARG A 113 -22.33 -2.76 -4.62
N VAL A 114 -21.85 -3.37 -3.55
CA VAL A 114 -22.44 -4.58 -2.98
C VAL A 114 -23.34 -4.30 -1.78
N ALA A 115 -23.38 -3.05 -1.31
CA ALA A 115 -24.19 -2.65 -0.17
C ALA A 115 -25.69 -2.90 -0.44
N GLY A 116 -26.35 -3.64 0.45
CA GLY A 116 -27.77 -3.97 0.35
C GLY A 116 -28.11 -5.11 -0.62
N LEU A 117 -27.12 -5.70 -1.32
CA LEU A 117 -27.34 -6.91 -2.09
C LEU A 117 -27.46 -8.12 -1.14
N ASP A 118 -28.34 -9.05 -1.48
CA ASP A 118 -28.42 -10.34 -0.79
C ASP A 118 -27.29 -11.26 -1.27
N SER A 119 -26.45 -11.69 -0.34
CA SER A 119 -25.43 -12.72 -0.55
C SER A 119 -24.50 -12.54 -1.76
N PRO A 120 -23.92 -11.33 -1.99
CA PRO A 120 -23.10 -11.03 -3.16
C PRO A 120 -21.85 -11.92 -3.24
N GLU A 121 -21.45 -12.27 -4.45
CA GLU A 121 -20.26 -13.07 -4.76
C GLU A 121 -19.25 -12.25 -5.56
N CYS A 122 -17.96 -12.42 -5.28
CA CYS A 122 -16.88 -11.74 -6.01
C CYS A 122 -15.66 -12.66 -6.16
N MET A 123 -14.99 -12.56 -7.32
CA MET A 123 -13.70 -13.20 -7.57
C MET A 123 -12.60 -12.15 -7.67
N ASN A 124 -11.58 -12.26 -6.83
CA ASN A 124 -10.41 -11.40 -6.85
C ASN A 124 -9.26 -12.13 -7.56
N LEU A 125 -9.04 -11.79 -8.83
CA LEU A 125 -7.91 -12.30 -9.62
C LEU A 125 -6.68 -11.42 -9.37
N PHE A 126 -5.50 -12.05 -9.27
CA PHE A 126 -4.26 -11.37 -8.90
C PHE A 126 -4.35 -10.75 -7.49
N GLY A 127 -4.91 -11.52 -6.55
CA GLY A 127 -5.33 -10.99 -5.26
C GLY A 127 -4.18 -10.61 -4.30
N TYR A 128 -2.94 -10.95 -4.64
CA TYR A 128 -1.72 -10.64 -3.88
C TYR A 128 -1.85 -11.06 -2.39
N THR A 129 -1.56 -10.18 -1.43
CA THR A 129 -1.68 -10.46 0.01
C THR A 129 -3.11 -10.54 0.51
N GLY A 130 -4.12 -10.36 -0.36
CA GLY A 130 -5.52 -10.59 -0.02
C GLY A 130 -6.19 -9.48 0.77
N VAL A 131 -5.55 -8.32 0.98
CA VAL A 131 -6.18 -7.22 1.73
C VAL A 131 -7.48 -6.75 1.08
N GLY A 132 -7.54 -6.67 -0.25
CA GLY A 132 -8.78 -6.39 -0.98
C GLY A 132 -9.85 -7.47 -0.82
N THR A 133 -9.45 -8.74 -0.75
CA THR A 133 -10.38 -9.85 -0.46
C THR A 133 -10.97 -9.73 0.93
N LEU A 134 -10.14 -9.48 1.95
CA LEU A 134 -10.59 -9.28 3.32
C LEU A 134 -11.47 -8.02 3.45
N ALA A 135 -11.14 -6.96 2.72
CA ALA A 135 -11.92 -5.73 2.66
C ALA A 135 -13.36 -6.01 2.17
N MET A 136 -13.55 -6.90 1.20
CA MET A 136 -14.89 -7.27 0.73
C MET A 136 -15.57 -8.30 1.65
N ALA A 137 -14.84 -9.30 2.13
CA ALA A 137 -15.38 -10.34 3.00
C ALA A 137 -15.96 -9.79 4.32
N THR A 138 -15.34 -8.74 4.87
CA THR A 138 -15.83 -8.02 6.07
C THR A 138 -17.19 -7.32 5.86
N LYS A 139 -17.68 -7.23 4.62
CA LYS A 139 -19.03 -6.73 4.26
C LYS A 139 -19.99 -7.86 3.86
N GLY A 140 -19.67 -9.11 4.20
CA GLY A 140 -20.53 -10.28 3.94
C GLY A 140 -20.48 -10.80 2.51
N VAL A 141 -19.53 -10.31 1.70
CA VAL A 141 -19.34 -10.78 0.31
C VAL A 141 -18.67 -12.15 0.33
N ARG A 142 -19.23 -13.10 -0.41
CA ARG A 142 -18.62 -14.41 -0.63
C ARG A 142 -17.50 -14.28 -1.65
N MET A 143 -16.26 -14.48 -1.19
CA MET A 143 -15.08 -14.23 -2.00
C MET A 143 -14.46 -15.53 -2.52
N VAL A 144 -14.01 -15.49 -3.77
CA VAL A 144 -12.97 -16.38 -4.31
C VAL A 144 -11.71 -15.55 -4.51
N HIS A 145 -10.57 -16.04 -4.03
CA HIS A 145 -9.28 -15.37 -4.15
C HIS A 145 -8.33 -16.25 -4.97
N VAL A 146 -7.73 -15.66 -6.02
CA VAL A 146 -6.83 -16.32 -6.96
C VAL A 146 -5.52 -15.57 -7.06
#